data_AF-A0A2V4D026-F1
#
_entry.id   AF-A0A2V4D026-F1
#
_cell.length_a   1.000
_cell.length_b   1.000
_cell.length_c   1.000
_cell.angle_alpha   90.00
_cell.angle_beta   90.00
_cell.angle_gamma   90.00
#
_symmetry.space_group_name_H-M   'P 1'
#
loop_
_entity.id
_entity.type
_entity.pdbx_description
1 polymer ?
#
loop_
_entity_poly.entity_id
_entity_poly.type
_entity_poly.pdbx_seq_one_letter_code
_entity_poly.pdbx_strand_id
1 'polypeptide(L)'
;MASISRGKSNWANASARSKARKAGLIDSTQMRQLLLQEPDAMASSISEMGYRADLDLYATRLSGADLVEAALNHNMDRDLNQVLRFCQGHLGDLVSIYVERYTYQKVKTALRAVRSGVSDEIVSSQVLPEENQANSQWLELVKNSNTLDDAVSALSGTKFGKALSSVEDSNNLMALEDALDRQYYHDATEKLRAGASSHPQLLKYLRTEIDHRNVINLFRALKQGFS
;
A
#
# COMPACT_ATOMS: atom_id res chain seq x y z
N MET A 1 -17.23 -13.88 -23.49
CA MET A 1 -16.01 -13.12 -23.16
C MET A 1 -15.80 -12.03 -24.19
N ALA A 2 -16.33 -10.83 -23.94
CA ALA A 2 -16.12 -9.70 -24.84
C ALA A 2 -14.73 -9.10 -24.58
N SER A 3 -13.81 -9.30 -25.52
CA SER A 3 -12.58 -8.54 -25.62
C SER A 3 -12.95 -7.08 -25.87
N ILE A 4 -13.03 -6.27 -24.81
CA ILE A 4 -13.07 -4.82 -24.95
C ILE A 4 -11.77 -4.45 -25.67
N SER A 5 -11.88 -3.87 -26.86
CA SER A 5 -10.76 -3.33 -27.61
C SER A 5 -10.01 -2.32 -26.73
N ARG A 6 -8.94 -2.78 -26.07
CA ARG A 6 -8.11 -1.94 -25.20
C ARG A 6 -7.19 -1.13 -26.10
N GLY A 7 -7.23 0.20 -25.95
CA GLY A 7 -6.42 1.13 -26.74
C GLY A 7 -4.92 0.81 -26.67
N LYS A 8 -4.15 1.30 -27.64
CA LYS A 8 -2.71 1.10 -27.75
C LYS A 8 -1.97 1.59 -26.50
N SER A 9 -1.06 0.77 -25.96
CA SER A 9 -0.24 1.15 -24.81
C SER A 9 0.73 2.29 -25.12
N ASN A 10 0.89 3.23 -24.19
CA ASN A 10 1.71 4.44 -24.34
C ASN A 10 3.07 4.35 -23.61
N TRP A 11 3.79 3.25 -23.80
CA TRP A 11 5.03 2.90 -23.10
C TRP A 11 6.07 4.03 -23.02
N ALA A 12 6.37 4.68 -24.14
CA ALA A 12 7.40 5.71 -24.19
C ALA A 12 7.04 6.94 -23.34
N ASN A 13 5.80 7.44 -23.45
CA ASN A 13 5.34 8.60 -22.70
C ASN A 13 5.27 8.29 -21.19
N ALA A 14 4.66 7.16 -20.83
CA ALA A 14 4.55 6.73 -19.44
C ALA A 14 5.93 6.50 -18.81
N SER A 15 6.87 5.90 -19.54
CA SER A 15 8.25 5.71 -19.09
C SER A 15 8.98 7.04 -18.88
N ALA A 16 8.87 7.99 -19.82
CA ALA A 16 9.50 9.31 -19.69
C ALA A 16 8.99 10.07 -18.46
N ARG A 17 7.67 10.08 -18.25
CA ARG A 17 7.04 10.71 -17.07
C ARG A 17 7.45 10.03 -15.76
N SER A 18 7.51 8.70 -15.76
CA SER A 18 7.94 7.94 -14.58
C SER A 18 9.41 8.16 -14.25
N LYS A 19 10.28 8.29 -15.26
CA LYS A 19 11.70 8.64 -15.07
C LYS A 19 11.88 10.04 -14.52
N ALA A 20 11.10 11.02 -15.01
CA ALA A 20 11.12 12.37 -14.48
C ALA A 20 10.73 12.41 -12.99
N ARG A 21 9.69 11.65 -12.59
CA ARG A 21 9.33 11.49 -11.17
C ARG A 21 10.44 10.84 -10.36
N LYS A 22 11.02 9.75 -10.87
CA LYS A 22 12.13 9.04 -10.22
C LYS A 22 13.33 9.97 -9.97
N ALA A 23 13.61 10.90 -10.89
CA ALA A 23 14.68 11.86 -10.74
C ALA A 23 14.43 12.90 -9.63
N GLY A 24 13.19 13.10 -9.22
CA GLY A 24 12.82 13.96 -8.09
C GLY A 24 12.80 13.27 -6.73
N LEU A 25 13.16 11.98 -6.66
CA LEU A 25 13.24 11.27 -5.37
C LEU A 25 14.45 11.76 -4.57
N ILE A 26 14.31 11.71 -3.24
CA ILE A 26 15.38 11.96 -2.27
C ILE A 26 16.52 10.98 -2.56
N ASP A 27 17.70 11.51 -2.88
CA ASP A 27 18.88 10.72 -3.19
C ASP A 27 19.59 10.19 -1.93
N SER A 28 20.61 9.35 -2.13
CA SER A 28 21.34 8.74 -1.01
C SER A 28 22.04 9.75 -0.09
N THR A 29 22.44 10.91 -0.61
CA THR A 29 23.12 11.96 0.15
C THR A 29 22.11 12.74 0.98
N GLN A 30 21.00 13.12 0.37
CA GLN A 30 19.89 13.76 1.07
C GLN A 30 19.32 12.84 2.16
N MET A 31 19.18 11.54 1.89
CA MET A 31 18.73 10.56 2.88
C MET A 31 19.69 10.47 4.07
N ARG A 32 21.02 10.46 3.84
CA ARG A 32 22.01 10.49 4.94
C ARG A 32 21.90 11.74 5.79
N GLN A 33 21.58 12.88 5.21
CA GLN A 33 21.36 14.12 5.95
C GLN A 33 20.11 14.04 6.82
N LEU A 34 19.01 13.49 6.30
CA LEU A 34 17.76 13.30 7.05
C LEU A 34 17.96 12.38 8.26
N LEU A 35 18.73 11.29 8.12
CA LEU A 35 18.99 10.34 9.21
C LEU A 35 19.75 10.94 10.41
N LEU A 36 20.36 12.11 10.26
CA LEU A 36 21.08 12.82 11.32
C LEU A 36 20.21 13.88 12.02
N GLN A 37 18.95 14.03 11.62
CA GLN A 37 18.04 15.07 12.09
C GLN A 37 16.98 14.52 13.04
N GLU A 38 16.55 15.38 13.96
CA GLU A 38 15.35 15.15 14.77
C GLU A 38 14.06 15.27 13.94
N PRO A 39 12.93 14.68 14.36
CA PRO A 39 11.68 14.64 13.58
C PRO A 39 11.18 15.99 13.05
N ASP A 40 11.24 17.05 13.86
CA ASP A 40 10.78 18.38 13.43
C ASP A 40 11.70 19.02 12.37
N ALA A 41 13.02 18.78 12.50
CA ALA A 41 13.99 19.20 11.50
C ALA A 41 13.86 18.39 10.20
N MET A 42 13.49 17.11 10.30
CA MET A 42 13.16 16.27 9.15
C MET A 42 11.95 16.80 8.39
N ALA A 43 10.86 17.19 9.07
CA ALA A 43 9.68 17.76 8.43
C ALA A 43 10.01 19.04 7.63
N SER A 44 10.84 19.91 8.21
CA SER A 44 11.32 21.12 7.53
C SER A 44 12.15 20.78 6.29
N SER A 45 13.10 19.85 6.40
CA SER A 45 13.96 19.42 5.29
C SER A 45 13.16 18.74 4.16
N ILE A 46 12.21 17.87 4.51
CA ILE A 46 11.33 17.20 3.54
C ILE A 46 10.44 18.22 2.80
N SER A 47 10.00 19.29 3.47
CA SER A 47 9.28 20.39 2.83
C SER A 47 10.08 21.02 1.70
N GLU A 48 11.38 21.26 1.91
CA GLU A 48 12.27 21.84 0.91
C GLU A 48 12.59 20.87 -0.25
N MET A 49 12.44 19.56 -0.03
CA MET A 49 12.63 18.52 -1.04
C MET A 49 11.40 18.29 -1.94
N GLY A 50 10.43 19.21 -1.95
CA GLY A 50 9.29 19.20 -2.87
C GLY A 50 7.99 18.62 -2.30
N TYR A 51 7.97 18.27 -1.01
CA TYR A 51 6.78 17.73 -0.33
C TYR A 51 6.02 18.79 0.48
N ARG A 52 6.38 20.07 0.39
CA ARG A 52 5.76 21.16 1.15
C ARG A 52 4.24 21.17 1.07
N ALA A 53 3.68 21.08 -0.14
CA ALA A 53 2.23 21.11 -0.31
C ALA A 53 1.51 19.94 0.38
N ASP A 54 2.17 18.79 0.53
CA ASP A 54 1.61 17.63 1.22
C ASP A 54 1.71 17.80 2.75
N LEU A 55 2.80 18.40 3.23
CA LEU A 55 2.99 18.70 4.65
C LEU A 55 2.05 19.82 5.11
N ASP A 56 1.92 20.90 4.35
CA ASP A 56 1.06 22.04 4.68
C ASP A 56 -0.41 21.63 4.88
N LEU A 57 -0.87 20.58 4.19
CA LEU A 57 -2.22 20.02 4.35
C LEU A 57 -2.49 19.53 5.78
N TYR A 58 -1.46 19.03 6.46
CA TYR A 58 -1.56 18.38 7.77
C TYR A 58 -0.95 19.20 8.92
N ALA A 59 -0.13 20.20 8.60
CA ALA A 59 0.67 20.98 9.56
C ALA A 59 -0.16 21.77 10.60
N THR A 60 -1.47 21.94 10.37
CA THR A 60 -2.36 22.60 11.34
C THR A 60 -2.67 21.73 12.56
N ARG A 61 -2.59 20.40 12.41
CA ARG A 61 -3.01 19.43 13.42
C ARG A 61 -1.97 18.36 13.77
N LEU A 62 -0.96 18.15 12.92
CA LEU A 62 0.12 17.18 13.14
C LEU A 62 1.48 17.89 13.17
N SER A 63 2.44 17.29 13.87
CA SER A 63 3.85 17.74 13.95
C SER A 63 4.81 16.54 13.93
N GLY A 64 6.12 16.80 13.82
CA GLY A 64 7.14 15.77 13.88
C GLY A 64 6.92 14.59 12.93
N ALA A 65 7.04 13.37 13.46
CA ALA A 65 6.92 12.14 12.69
C ALA A 65 5.50 11.91 12.13
N ASP A 66 4.46 12.22 12.91
CA ASP A 66 3.07 12.00 12.49
C ASP A 66 2.70 12.85 11.27
N LEU A 67 3.19 14.10 11.25
CA LEU A 67 3.03 15.00 10.11
C LEU A 67 3.67 14.42 8.85
N VAL A 68 4.91 13.95 8.97
CA VAL A 68 5.66 13.36 7.87
C VAL A 68 4.96 12.09 7.36
N GLU A 69 4.52 11.22 8.27
CA GLU A 69 3.84 9.97 7.90
C GLU A 69 2.53 10.21 7.17
N ALA A 70 1.64 11.06 7.72
CA ALA A 70 0.37 11.39 7.10
C ALA A 70 0.53 12.02 5.71
N ALA A 71 1.44 13.00 5.60
CA ALA A 71 1.72 13.70 4.35
C ALA A 71 2.29 12.76 3.28
N LEU A 72 3.28 11.94 3.62
CA LEU A 72 3.92 11.05 2.66
C LEU A 72 3.02 9.88 2.25
N ASN A 73 2.20 9.35 3.16
CA ASN A 73 1.21 8.32 2.82
C ASN A 73 0.14 8.87 1.86
N HIS A 74 -0.37 10.08 2.09
CA HIS A 74 -1.30 10.72 1.16
C HIS A 74 -0.62 11.04 -0.19
N ASN A 75 0.60 11.57 -0.17
CA ASN A 75 1.38 11.81 -1.39
C ASN A 75 1.54 10.52 -2.22
N MET A 76 1.87 9.40 -1.57
CA MET A 76 2.03 8.10 -2.23
C MET A 76 0.74 7.68 -2.95
N ASP A 77 -0.42 7.75 -2.30
CA ASP A 77 -1.69 7.42 -2.94
C ASP A 77 -2.00 8.32 -4.14
N ARG A 78 -1.77 9.63 -3.99
CA ARG A 78 -1.94 10.59 -5.08
C ARG A 78 -1.04 10.23 -6.25
N ASP A 79 0.23 9.94 -5.99
CA ASP A 79 1.23 9.62 -7.00
C ASP A 79 0.93 8.32 -7.73
N LEU A 80 0.55 7.25 -7.00
CA LEU A 80 0.12 5.99 -7.60
C LEU A 80 -1.10 6.19 -8.51
N ASN A 81 -2.09 6.97 -8.06
CA ASN A 81 -3.27 7.30 -8.85
C ASN A 81 -2.91 8.13 -10.10
N GLN A 82 -1.99 9.08 -9.99
CA GLN A 82 -1.53 9.86 -11.14
C GLN A 82 -0.79 8.98 -12.15
N VAL A 83 0.03 8.03 -11.69
CA VAL A 83 0.70 7.05 -12.56
C VAL A 83 -0.32 6.19 -13.30
N LEU A 84 -1.32 5.64 -12.59
CA LEU A 84 -2.38 4.86 -13.22
C LEU A 84 -3.16 5.66 -14.26
N ARG A 85 -3.48 6.94 -13.97
CA ARG A 85 -4.25 7.81 -14.88
C ARG A 85 -3.59 8.06 -16.23
N PHE A 86 -2.25 8.09 -16.28
CA PHE A 86 -1.56 8.29 -17.56
C PHE A 86 -1.11 7.00 -18.24
N CYS A 87 -1.16 5.85 -17.57
CA CYS A 87 -0.87 4.55 -18.19
C CYS A 87 -2.08 4.10 -19.01
N GLN A 88 -1.87 3.85 -20.30
CA GLN A 88 -2.94 3.50 -21.24
C GLN A 88 -2.85 2.06 -21.70
N GLY A 89 -4.00 1.50 -22.08
CA GLY A 89 -4.08 0.17 -22.66
C GLY A 89 -3.54 -0.90 -21.73
N HIS A 90 -2.82 -1.85 -22.31
CA HIS A 90 -2.27 -2.98 -21.58
C HIS A 90 -1.23 -2.59 -20.50
N LEU A 91 -0.51 -1.47 -20.70
CA LEU A 91 0.40 -0.96 -19.67
C LEU A 91 -0.33 -0.59 -18.37
N GLY A 92 -1.54 -0.01 -18.47
CA GLY A 92 -2.35 0.31 -17.30
C GLY A 92 -2.68 -0.91 -16.46
N ASP A 93 -2.99 -2.04 -17.11
CA ASP A 93 -3.26 -3.31 -16.43
C ASP A 93 -2.03 -3.85 -15.70
N LEU A 94 -0.85 -3.76 -16.30
CA LEU A 94 0.39 -4.23 -15.68
C LEU A 94 0.76 -3.39 -14.45
N VAL A 95 0.62 -2.07 -14.56
CA VAL A 95 0.88 -1.16 -13.45
C VAL A 95 -0.13 -1.37 -12.34
N SER A 96 -1.42 -1.59 -12.67
CA SER A 96 -2.46 -1.81 -11.65
C SER A 96 -2.20 -3.08 -10.83
N ILE A 97 -1.65 -4.15 -11.43
CA ILE A 97 -1.23 -5.35 -10.70
C ILE A 97 -0.27 -5.00 -9.57
N TYR A 98 0.73 -4.14 -9.84
CA TYR A 98 1.70 -3.74 -8.82
C TYR A 98 1.10 -2.75 -7.81
N VAL A 99 0.30 -1.78 -8.25
CA VAL A 99 -0.31 -0.76 -7.37
C VAL A 99 -1.33 -1.38 -6.40
N GLU A 100 -1.99 -2.47 -6.77
CA GLU A 100 -2.96 -3.18 -5.94
C GLU A 100 -2.41 -3.54 -4.54
N ARG A 101 -1.09 -3.73 -4.41
CA ARG A 101 -0.44 -4.02 -3.13
C ARG A 101 -0.76 -2.99 -2.04
N TYR A 102 -0.91 -1.72 -2.41
CA TYR A 102 -1.15 -0.64 -1.46
C TYR A 102 -2.56 -0.73 -0.87
N THR A 103 -3.54 -1.18 -1.67
CA THR A 103 -4.89 -1.48 -1.19
C THR A 103 -4.87 -2.60 -0.15
N TYR A 104 -4.11 -3.67 -0.37
CA TYR A 104 -3.92 -4.73 0.63
C TYR A 104 -3.23 -4.23 1.90
N GLN A 105 -2.26 -3.31 1.80
CA GLN A 105 -1.64 -2.71 2.98
C GLN A 105 -2.66 -1.89 3.79
N LYS A 106 -3.55 -1.13 3.14
CA LYS A 106 -4.58 -0.35 3.83
C LYS A 106 -5.58 -1.23 4.59
N VAL A 107 -6.01 -2.36 4.00
CA VAL A 107 -6.85 -3.35 4.70
C VAL A 107 -6.14 -3.83 5.97
N LYS A 108 -4.86 -4.20 5.87
CA LYS A 108 -4.08 -4.66 7.03
C LYS A 108 -3.91 -3.57 8.08
N THR A 109 -3.70 -2.32 7.66
CA THR A 109 -3.67 -1.17 8.57
C THR A 109 -4.99 -1.00 9.31
N ALA A 110 -6.14 -1.13 8.62
CA ALA A 110 -7.45 -1.10 9.26
C ALA A 110 -7.64 -2.26 10.25
N LEU A 111 -7.27 -3.49 9.89
CA LEU A 111 -7.33 -4.65 10.80
C LEU A 111 -6.43 -4.47 12.04
N ARG A 112 -5.24 -3.87 11.87
CA ARG A 112 -4.35 -3.53 13.00
C ARG A 112 -5.00 -2.50 13.92
N ALA A 113 -5.63 -1.47 13.36
CA ALA A 113 -6.32 -0.44 14.12
C ALA A 113 -7.47 -1.04 14.96
N VAL A 114 -8.31 -1.87 14.34
CA VAL A 114 -9.40 -2.61 15.02
C VAL A 114 -8.85 -3.49 16.15
N ARG A 115 -7.81 -4.31 15.87
CA ARG A 115 -7.22 -5.17 16.90
C ARG A 115 -6.65 -4.38 18.09
N SER A 116 -6.03 -3.25 17.80
CA SER A 116 -5.34 -2.44 18.80
C SER A 116 -6.31 -1.59 19.62
N GLY A 117 -7.58 -1.50 19.21
CA GLY A 117 -8.60 -0.68 19.86
C GLY A 117 -8.27 0.81 19.84
N VAL A 118 -7.54 1.26 18.82
CA VAL A 118 -7.18 2.68 18.66
C VAL A 118 -8.45 3.47 18.35
N SER A 119 -8.62 4.65 18.96
CA SER A 119 -9.83 5.45 18.75
C SER A 119 -9.96 5.92 17.31
N ASP A 120 -11.21 6.06 16.85
CA ASP A 120 -11.51 6.49 15.49
C ASP A 120 -10.90 7.86 15.16
N GLU A 121 -10.80 8.75 16.14
CA GLU A 121 -10.17 10.06 15.98
C GLU A 121 -8.67 9.93 15.70
N ILE A 122 -7.96 9.04 16.39
CA ILE A 122 -6.52 8.81 16.16
C ILE A 122 -6.33 8.14 14.79
N VAL A 123 -7.16 7.16 14.44
CA VAL A 123 -7.05 6.47 13.15
C VAL A 123 -7.31 7.44 11.99
N SER A 124 -8.37 8.23 12.06
CA SER A 124 -8.75 9.20 11.01
C SER A 124 -7.82 10.41 10.92
N SER A 125 -7.09 10.73 11.99
CA SER A 125 -6.14 11.84 12.00
C SER A 125 -4.73 11.42 11.58
N GLN A 126 -4.20 10.30 12.07
CA GLN A 126 -2.78 9.95 11.93
C GLN A 126 -2.53 8.74 11.02
N VAL A 127 -3.31 7.67 11.17
CA VAL A 127 -3.01 6.36 10.54
C VAL A 127 -3.58 6.26 9.12
N LEU A 128 -4.84 6.68 8.96
CA LEU A 128 -5.58 6.71 7.71
C LEU A 128 -6.22 8.09 7.57
N PRO A 129 -5.45 9.14 7.27
CA PRO A 129 -5.94 10.51 7.24
C PRO A 129 -7.21 10.67 6.40
N GLU A 130 -8.26 11.27 6.97
CA GLU A 130 -9.58 11.40 6.33
C GLU A 130 -9.58 12.33 5.10
N GLU A 131 -8.65 13.27 5.04
CA GLU A 131 -8.43 14.16 3.90
C GLU A 131 -8.06 13.38 2.63
N ASN A 132 -7.52 12.17 2.80
CA ASN A 132 -7.26 11.25 1.72
C ASN A 132 -8.49 10.37 1.47
N GLN A 133 -9.25 10.70 0.43
CA GLN A 133 -10.50 10.00 0.07
C GLN A 133 -10.33 8.49 -0.15
N ALA A 134 -9.13 8.02 -0.51
CA ALA A 134 -8.85 6.59 -0.66
C ALA A 134 -8.86 5.82 0.67
N ASN A 135 -9.01 6.52 1.81
CA ASN A 135 -9.13 5.95 3.15
C ASN A 135 -10.58 5.76 3.60
N SER A 136 -11.55 6.40 2.94
CA SER A 136 -12.98 6.39 3.35
C SER A 136 -13.52 5.00 3.72
N GLN A 137 -13.43 4.03 2.80
CA GLN A 137 -13.91 2.66 3.05
C GLN A 137 -13.19 1.94 4.20
N TRP A 138 -11.93 2.29 4.47
CA TRP A 138 -11.15 1.70 5.55
C TRP A 138 -11.47 2.35 6.89
N LEU A 139 -11.75 3.65 6.89
CA LEU A 139 -12.26 4.37 8.06
C LEU A 139 -13.66 3.88 8.44
N GLU A 140 -14.53 3.65 7.47
CA GLU A 140 -15.85 3.03 7.72
C GLU A 140 -15.71 1.62 8.29
N LEU A 141 -14.74 0.84 7.81
CA LEU A 141 -14.46 -0.49 8.36
C LEU A 141 -14.05 -0.41 9.84
N VAL A 142 -13.13 0.49 10.19
CA VAL A 142 -12.65 0.67 11.56
C VAL A 142 -13.79 1.15 12.48
N LYS A 143 -14.53 2.19 12.07
CA LYS A 143 -15.63 2.77 12.85
C LYS A 143 -16.75 1.78 13.17
N ASN A 144 -17.02 0.84 12.25
CA ASN A 144 -18.13 -0.10 12.38
C ASN A 144 -17.72 -1.46 12.98
N SER A 145 -16.44 -1.65 13.35
CA SER A 145 -15.93 -2.94 13.82
C SER A 145 -15.28 -2.81 15.19
N ASN A 146 -15.85 -3.49 16.19
CA ASN A 146 -15.26 -3.54 17.53
C ASN A 146 -14.25 -4.68 17.69
N THR A 147 -14.41 -5.73 16.89
CA THR A 147 -13.56 -6.93 16.91
C THR A 147 -13.05 -7.26 15.52
N LEU A 148 -12.02 -8.11 15.44
CA LEU A 148 -11.53 -8.61 14.15
C LEU A 148 -12.61 -9.44 13.42
N ASP A 149 -13.48 -10.13 14.15
CA ASP A 149 -14.59 -10.90 13.59
C ASP A 149 -15.61 -9.99 12.88
N ASP A 150 -15.93 -8.85 13.50
CA ASP A 150 -16.79 -7.84 12.89
C ASP A 150 -16.17 -7.31 11.60
N ALA A 151 -14.87 -7.01 11.62
CA ALA A 151 -14.15 -6.49 10.46
C ALA A 151 -14.08 -7.52 9.31
N VAL A 152 -13.82 -8.79 9.63
CA VAL A 152 -13.83 -9.90 8.65
C VAL A 152 -15.25 -10.05 8.05
N SER A 153 -16.28 -9.96 8.88
CA SER A 153 -17.68 -10.03 8.45
C SER A 153 -18.06 -8.86 7.54
N ALA A 154 -17.64 -7.64 7.88
CA ALA A 154 -17.87 -6.44 7.07
C ALA A 154 -17.16 -6.49 5.71
N LEU A 155 -16.03 -7.21 5.61
CA LEU A 155 -15.33 -7.46 4.35
C LEU A 155 -15.93 -8.59 3.51
N SER A 156 -16.97 -9.27 3.99
CA SER A 156 -17.66 -10.33 3.25
C SER A 156 -18.21 -9.81 1.91
N GLY A 157 -18.17 -10.65 0.88
CA GLY A 157 -18.53 -10.28 -0.49
C GLY A 157 -17.46 -9.49 -1.26
N THR A 158 -16.44 -8.95 -0.59
CA THR A 158 -15.27 -8.36 -1.26
C THR A 158 -14.22 -9.42 -1.59
N LYS A 159 -13.21 -9.06 -2.39
CA LYS A 159 -12.04 -9.93 -2.62
C LYS A 159 -11.23 -10.20 -1.34
N PHE A 160 -11.28 -9.27 -0.37
CA PHE A 160 -10.59 -9.43 0.90
C PHE A 160 -11.31 -10.44 1.78
N GLY A 161 -12.64 -10.37 1.87
CA GLY A 161 -13.44 -11.37 2.59
C GLY A 161 -13.20 -12.80 2.09
N LYS A 162 -13.05 -13.00 0.78
CA LYS A 162 -12.69 -14.31 0.20
C LYS A 162 -11.31 -14.81 0.63
N ALA A 163 -10.34 -13.92 0.80
CA ALA A 163 -9.02 -14.29 1.32
C ALA A 163 -9.12 -14.67 2.80
N LEU A 164 -9.82 -13.84 3.58
CA LEU A 164 -9.95 -13.98 5.03
C LEU A 164 -10.78 -15.19 5.44
N SER A 165 -11.74 -15.64 4.61
CA SER A 165 -12.56 -16.83 4.89
C SER A 165 -11.77 -18.15 4.98
N SER A 166 -10.50 -18.15 4.53
CA SER A 166 -9.61 -19.30 4.67
C SER A 166 -8.94 -19.42 6.03
N VAL A 167 -9.09 -18.41 6.90
CA VAL A 167 -8.49 -18.35 8.22
C VAL A 167 -9.47 -18.87 9.26
N GLU A 168 -9.08 -19.90 10.01
CA GLU A 168 -9.93 -20.54 11.02
C GLU A 168 -10.13 -19.66 12.28
N ASP A 169 -9.06 -19.00 12.73
CA ASP A 169 -9.08 -18.10 13.88
C ASP A 169 -8.96 -16.65 13.42
N SER A 170 -10.10 -15.96 13.34
CA SER A 170 -10.19 -14.55 12.97
C SER A 170 -9.59 -13.60 14.01
N ASN A 171 -9.32 -14.05 15.24
CA ASN A 171 -8.55 -13.26 16.21
C ASN A 171 -7.04 -13.31 15.96
N ASN A 172 -6.56 -14.23 15.13
CA ASN A 172 -5.17 -14.31 14.74
C ASN A 172 -4.85 -13.33 13.59
N LEU A 173 -4.57 -12.07 13.94
CA LEU A 173 -4.21 -11.04 12.97
C LEU A 173 -3.04 -11.44 12.07
N MET A 174 -2.06 -12.19 12.57
CA MET A 174 -0.93 -12.64 11.75
C MET A 174 -1.40 -13.56 10.62
N ALA A 175 -2.33 -14.48 10.91
CA ALA A 175 -2.92 -15.37 9.92
C ALA A 175 -3.78 -14.59 8.90
N LEU A 176 -4.55 -13.59 9.35
CA LEU A 176 -5.33 -12.72 8.45
C LEU A 176 -4.43 -11.93 7.50
N GLU A 177 -3.35 -11.33 8.02
CA GLU A 177 -2.39 -10.58 7.21
C GLU A 177 -1.66 -11.46 6.18
N ASP A 178 -1.30 -12.69 6.58
CA ASP A 178 -0.67 -13.68 5.72
C ASP A 178 -1.62 -14.17 4.62
N ALA A 179 -2.91 -14.39 4.93
CA ALA A 179 -3.93 -14.71 3.95
C ALA A 179 -4.11 -13.59 2.90
N LEU A 180 -4.11 -12.34 3.34
CA LEU A 180 -4.17 -11.16 2.46
C LEU A 180 -2.92 -11.05 1.56
N ASP A 181 -1.72 -11.24 2.12
CA ASP A 181 -0.47 -11.24 1.34
C ASP A 181 -0.47 -12.38 0.29
N ARG A 182 -0.86 -13.60 0.69
CA ARG A 182 -0.97 -14.74 -0.23
C ARG A 182 -1.96 -14.48 -1.36
N GLN A 183 -3.13 -13.93 -1.05
CA GLN A 183 -4.14 -13.60 -2.07
C GLN A 183 -3.59 -12.59 -3.09
N TYR A 184 -2.93 -11.53 -2.61
CA TYR A 184 -2.30 -10.54 -3.50
C TYR A 184 -1.31 -11.20 -4.46
N TYR A 185 -0.37 -11.99 -3.95
CA TYR A 185 0.65 -12.62 -4.79
C TYR A 185 0.06 -13.69 -5.72
N HIS A 186 -0.91 -14.46 -5.26
CA HIS A 186 -1.64 -15.41 -6.10
C HIS A 186 -2.28 -14.69 -7.29
N ASP A 187 -3.11 -13.67 -7.03
CA ASP A 187 -3.82 -12.94 -8.07
C ASP A 187 -2.87 -12.20 -9.02
N ALA A 188 -1.79 -11.61 -8.48
CA ALA A 188 -0.79 -10.92 -9.27
C ALA A 188 -0.04 -11.88 -10.20
N THR A 189 0.39 -13.05 -9.69
CA THR A 189 1.13 -14.02 -10.50
C THR A 189 0.24 -14.71 -11.53
N GLU A 190 -1.01 -15.02 -11.21
CA GLU A 190 -1.97 -15.58 -12.16
C GLU A 190 -2.26 -14.61 -13.31
N LYS A 191 -2.52 -13.33 -13.00
CA LYS A 191 -2.70 -12.28 -14.03
C LYS A 191 -1.48 -12.10 -14.93
N LEU A 192 -0.27 -12.35 -14.43
CA LEU A 192 0.98 -12.24 -15.20
C LEU A 192 1.36 -13.54 -15.93
N ARG A 193 0.73 -14.67 -15.62
CA ARG A 193 0.86 -15.92 -16.40
C ARG A 193 -0.14 -15.95 -17.54
N ALA A 194 -1.35 -15.44 -17.33
CA ALA A 194 -2.47 -15.59 -18.24
C ALA A 194 -2.62 -14.41 -19.23
N GLY A 195 -2.91 -14.75 -20.49
CA GLY A 195 -3.50 -13.84 -21.47
C GLY A 195 -2.62 -12.66 -21.92
N ALA A 196 -3.28 -11.55 -22.27
CA ALA A 196 -2.64 -10.34 -22.79
C ALA A 196 -1.74 -9.62 -21.78
N SER A 197 -1.81 -10.01 -20.49
CA SER A 197 -1.00 -9.47 -19.40
C SER A 197 0.23 -10.27 -19.02
N SER A 198 0.62 -11.20 -19.88
CA SER A 198 1.86 -11.93 -19.69
C SER A 198 3.07 -11.01 -19.74
N HIS A 199 3.82 -10.91 -18.63
CA HIS A 199 5.03 -10.11 -18.55
C HIS A 199 6.11 -10.84 -17.71
N PRO A 200 6.97 -11.64 -18.35
CA PRO A 200 7.92 -12.54 -17.67
C PRO A 200 8.85 -11.83 -16.67
N GLN A 201 9.30 -10.62 -16.98
CA GLN A 201 10.20 -9.86 -16.10
C GLN A 201 9.50 -9.40 -14.81
N LEU A 202 8.26 -8.93 -14.90
CA LEU A 202 7.47 -8.52 -13.73
C LEU A 202 7.08 -9.75 -12.90
N LEU A 203 6.74 -10.87 -13.56
CA LEU A 203 6.50 -12.15 -12.88
C LEU A 203 7.75 -12.63 -12.13
N LYS A 204 8.93 -12.54 -12.74
CA LYS A 204 10.20 -12.88 -12.08
C LYS A 204 10.45 -11.99 -10.88
N TYR A 205 10.22 -10.69 -11.01
CA TYR A 205 10.35 -9.72 -9.92
C TYR A 205 9.46 -10.09 -8.73
N LEU A 206 8.16 -10.34 -8.95
CA LEU A 206 7.25 -10.73 -7.87
C LEU A 206 7.62 -12.07 -7.22
N ARG A 207 8.11 -13.05 -7.99
CA ARG A 207 8.60 -14.31 -7.43
C ARG A 207 9.81 -14.10 -6.51
N THR A 208 10.75 -13.28 -6.93
CA THR A 208 11.91 -12.92 -6.09
C THR A 208 11.48 -12.19 -4.82
N GLU A 209 10.43 -11.35 -4.88
CA GLU A 209 9.85 -10.71 -3.70
C GLU A 209 9.22 -11.73 -2.74
N ILE A 210 8.47 -12.71 -3.27
CA ILE A 210 7.91 -13.82 -2.49
C ILE A 210 9.04 -14.59 -1.79
N ASP A 211 10.12 -14.94 -2.51
CA ASP A 211 11.26 -15.66 -1.95
C ASP A 211 11.90 -14.88 -0.79
N HIS A 212 12.12 -13.56 -0.95
CA HIS A 212 12.64 -12.72 0.14
C HIS A 212 11.73 -12.72 1.36
N ARG A 213 10.41 -12.62 1.15
CA ARG A 213 9.43 -12.58 2.23
C ARG A 213 9.37 -13.92 2.97
N ASN A 214 9.45 -15.04 2.25
CA ASN A 214 9.52 -16.38 2.82
C ASN A 214 10.77 -16.55 3.69
N VAL A 215 11.94 -16.08 3.23
CA VAL A 215 13.19 -16.12 4.01
C VAL A 215 13.06 -15.31 5.30
N ILE A 216 12.52 -14.08 5.22
CA ILE A 216 12.27 -13.25 6.42
C ILE A 216 11.30 -13.94 7.38
N ASN A 217 10.22 -14.52 6.86
CA ASN A 217 9.22 -15.21 7.68
C ASN A 217 9.82 -16.45 8.35
N LEU A 218 10.68 -17.22 7.66
CA LEU A 218 11.41 -18.34 8.25
C LEU A 218 12.29 -17.88 9.42
N PHE A 219 13.05 -16.79 9.25
CA PHE A 219 13.88 -16.25 10.34
C PHE A 219 13.04 -15.75 11.53
N ARG A 220 11.86 -15.16 11.27
CA ARG A 220 10.92 -14.78 12.34
C ARG A 220 10.37 -16.00 13.07
N ALA A 221 10.00 -17.05 12.34
CA ALA A 221 9.48 -18.29 12.89
C ALA A 221 10.53 -18.97 13.79
N LEU A 222 11.78 -19.08 13.33
CA LEU A 222 12.89 -19.60 14.13
C LEU A 222 13.12 -18.78 15.41
N LYS A 223 13.06 -17.44 15.34
CA LYS A 223 13.18 -16.57 16.52
C LYS A 223 12.04 -16.79 17.53
N GLN A 224 10.86 -17.16 17.05
CA GLN A 224 9.66 -17.41 17.87
C GLN A 224 9.57 -18.87 18.37
N GLY A 225 10.53 -19.73 18.00
CA GLY A 225 10.58 -21.13 18.43
C GLY A 225 9.65 -22.07 17.66
N PHE A 226 9.15 -21.64 16.49
CA PHE A 226 8.43 -22.53 15.57
C PHE A 226 9.43 -23.43 14.84
N SER A 227 9.17 -24.75 14.83
CA SER A 227 9.96 -25.77 14.11
C SER A 227 9.40 -26.09 12.74
#